data_AF-A0A6I4YPW9-F1
#
_entry.id   AF-A0A6I4YPW9-F1
#
_cell.length_a   1.000
_cell.length_b   1.000
_cell.length_c   1.000
_cell.angle_alpha   90.00
_cell.angle_beta   90.00
_cell.angle_gamma   90.00
#
_symmetry.space_group_name_H-M   'P 1'
#
loop_
_entity.id
_entity.type
_entity.pdbx_description
1 polymer ?
#
loop_
_entity_poly.entity_id
_entity_poly.type
_entity_poly.pdbx_seq_one_letter_code
_entity_poly.pdbx_strand_id
1 'polypeptide(L)'
;MGPDREELAPLPPQEVSPWGVVTFQEEVMPGVIFVETGSHGGYHLSPAVNERIPAPVRRANGYYEQDIEAALCAYFVPFPGANPTDVQVVLETQFPEIYAGIMRGDFKN
;
A
#
# COMPACT_ATOMS: atom_id res chain seq x y z
N MET A 1 11.62 29.71 -9.01
CA MET A 1 11.90 28.57 -8.10
C MET A 1 10.67 27.70 -8.18
N GLY A 2 10.72 26.64 -9.00
CA GLY A 2 9.69 25.62 -8.94
C GLY A 2 9.79 24.90 -7.59
N PRO A 3 8.70 24.32 -7.06
CA PRO A 3 8.82 23.52 -5.85
C PRO A 3 9.91 22.48 -6.08
N ASP A 4 10.96 22.59 -5.27
CA ASP A 4 12.13 21.77 -5.33
C ASP A 4 11.75 20.31 -5.11
N ARG A 5 12.63 19.43 -5.59
CA ARG A 5 12.61 17.99 -5.45
C ARG A 5 12.57 17.52 -3.99
N GLU A 6 11.46 17.70 -3.27
CA GLU A 6 11.01 16.74 -2.24
C GLU A 6 10.49 15.45 -2.93
N GLU A 7 11.28 15.04 -3.92
CA GLU A 7 11.12 13.99 -4.88
C GLU A 7 11.58 12.72 -4.18
N LEU A 8 10.63 11.93 -3.69
CA LEU A 8 10.77 10.48 -3.63
C LEU A 8 12.12 9.99 -3.06
N ALA A 9 12.56 10.57 -1.94
CA ALA A 9 13.72 10.05 -1.25
C ALA A 9 13.41 8.60 -0.83
N PRO A 10 14.34 7.64 -1.02
CA PRO A 10 14.11 6.26 -0.63
C PRO A 10 13.73 6.22 0.84
N LEU A 11 12.67 5.48 1.15
CA LEU A 11 12.23 5.32 2.54
C LEU A 11 13.38 4.75 3.37
N PRO A 12 13.57 5.19 4.63
CA PRO A 12 14.57 4.57 5.49
C PRO A 12 14.27 3.07 5.63
N PRO A 13 15.29 2.23 5.84
CA PRO A 13 15.06 0.82 6.11
C PRO A 13 14.07 0.61 7.25
N GLN A 14 13.12 -0.30 7.07
CA GLN A 14 12.19 -0.69 8.10
C GLN A 14 12.85 -1.79 8.94
N GLU A 15 13.17 -1.50 10.20
CA GLU A 15 13.75 -2.49 11.12
C GLU A 15 12.65 -3.40 11.72
N VAL A 16 11.47 -2.84 11.92
CA VAL A 16 10.30 -3.52 12.48
C VAL A 16 9.05 -3.17 11.68
N SER A 17 8.17 -4.15 11.53
CA SER A 17 6.83 -4.02 10.96
C SER A 17 5.79 -4.44 12.01
N PRO A 18 4.48 -4.26 11.74
CA PRO A 18 3.43 -4.81 12.57
C PRO A 18 3.51 -6.34 12.74
N TRP A 19 4.20 -7.03 11.82
CA TRP A 19 4.37 -8.49 11.82
C TRP A 19 5.71 -8.95 12.40
N GLY A 20 6.47 -8.04 13.02
CA GLY A 20 7.75 -8.35 13.68
C GLY A 20 8.97 -7.77 12.98
N VAL A 21 10.14 -8.31 13.34
CA VAL A 21 11.44 -7.88 12.81
C VAL A 21 11.51 -8.16 11.31
N VAL A 22 11.86 -7.14 10.55
CA VAL A 22 12.04 -7.25 9.10
C VAL A 22 13.32 -8.02 8.81
N THR A 23 13.20 -9.11 8.05
CA THR A 23 14.32 -9.94 7.61
C THR A 23 14.70 -9.69 6.16
N PHE A 24 13.76 -9.19 5.36
CA PHE A 24 13.97 -8.79 3.98
C PHE A 24 13.09 -7.58 3.64
N GLN A 25 13.59 -6.70 2.78
CA GLN A 25 12.82 -5.58 2.25
C GLN A 25 13.31 -5.17 0.86
N GLU A 26 12.39 -4.66 0.05
CA GLU A 26 12.65 -4.17 -1.30
C GLU A 26 11.78 -2.94 -1.59
N GLU A 27 12.38 -1.86 -2.07
CA GLU A 27 11.62 -0.73 -2.61
C GLU A 27 11.14 -1.06 -4.03
N VAL A 28 9.89 -1.51 -4.16
CA VAL A 28 9.30 -1.96 -5.42
C VAL A 28 8.96 -0.80 -6.36
N MET A 29 8.72 0.38 -5.77
CA MET A 29 8.68 1.66 -6.47
C MET A 29 8.93 2.78 -5.44
N PRO A 30 9.27 4.01 -5.88
CA PRO A 30 9.58 5.07 -4.94
C PRO A 30 8.45 5.33 -3.92
N GLY A 31 8.76 5.16 -2.64
CA GLY A 31 7.81 5.32 -1.54
C GLY A 31 6.89 4.12 -1.27
N VAL A 32 7.14 2.97 -1.88
CA VAL A 32 6.47 1.69 -1.59
C VAL A 32 7.53 0.62 -1.34
N ILE A 33 7.62 0.14 -0.11
CA ILE A 33 8.52 -0.95 0.28
C ILE A 33 7.71 -2.21 0.51
N PHE A 34 8.12 -3.32 -0.10
CA PHE A 34 7.73 -4.65 0.35
C PHE A 34 8.62 -5.07 1.51
N VAL A 35 8.03 -5.58 2.60
CA VAL A 35 8.76 -6.12 3.75
C VAL A 35 8.34 -7.56 4.00
N GLU A 36 9.30 -8.38 4.42
CA GLU A 36 9.08 -9.75 4.87
C GLU A 36 9.70 -9.92 6.26
N THR A 37 9.00 -10.64 7.12
CA THR A 37 9.43 -11.11 8.44
C THR A 37 9.52 -12.63 8.43
N GLY A 38 9.99 -13.24 9.53
CA GLY A 38 10.11 -14.69 9.63
C GLY A 38 8.79 -15.50 9.49
N SER A 39 7.63 -14.84 9.41
CA SER A 39 6.34 -15.51 9.24
C SER A 39 5.39 -14.85 8.25
N HIS A 40 5.59 -13.58 7.90
CA HIS A 40 4.59 -12.80 7.17
C HIS A 40 5.22 -11.61 6.45
N GLY A 41 4.44 -10.86 5.66
CA GLY A 41 4.93 -9.70 4.95
C GLY A 41 3.84 -8.71 4.59
N GLY A 42 4.22 -7.70 3.83
CA GLY A 42 3.29 -6.70 3.30
C GLY A 42 4.00 -5.50 2.74
N TYR A 43 3.23 -4.44 2.53
CA TYR A 43 3.70 -3.21 1.92
C TYR A 43 3.66 -2.06 2.93
N HIS A 44 4.74 -1.29 2.99
CA HIS A 44 4.82 -0.03 3.71
C HIS A 44 4.85 1.12 2.71
N LEU A 45 3.86 2.00 2.80
CA LEU A 45 3.76 3.21 2.00
C LEU A 45 4.32 4.40 2.77
N SER A 46 5.11 5.23 2.09
CA SER A 46 5.54 6.52 2.62
C SER A 46 4.32 7.37 2.97
N PRO A 47 4.42 8.34 3.91
CA PRO A 47 3.29 9.22 4.24
C PRO A 47 2.67 9.87 3.00
N ALA A 48 3.49 10.40 2.09
CA ALA A 48 3.03 11.04 0.85
C ALA A 48 2.31 10.07 -0.10
N VAL A 49 2.75 8.81 -0.18
CA VAL A 49 2.09 7.80 -1.02
C VAL A 49 0.80 7.31 -0.35
N ASN A 50 0.83 7.07 0.97
CA ASN A 50 -0.32 6.63 1.75
C ASN A 50 -1.44 7.69 1.76
N GLU A 51 -1.11 8.98 1.64
CA GLU A 51 -2.07 10.07 1.50
C GLU A 51 -2.91 10.02 0.22
N ARG A 52 -2.47 9.26 -0.79
CA ARG A 52 -3.26 9.03 -2.02
C ARG A 52 -4.40 8.04 -1.81
N ILE A 53 -4.35 7.26 -0.73
CA ILE A 53 -5.42 6.33 -0.35
C ILE A 53 -6.52 7.12 0.37
N PRO A 54 -7.80 6.98 0.00
CA PRO A 54 -8.90 7.69 0.64
C PRO A 54 -8.94 7.45 2.16
N ALA A 55 -9.19 8.52 2.93
CA ALA A 55 -9.16 8.47 4.39
C ALA A 55 -10.00 7.33 5.02
N PRO A 56 -11.19 6.96 4.51
CA PRO A 56 -11.98 5.86 5.10
C PRO A 56 -11.33 4.48 5.03
N VAL A 57 -10.39 4.27 4.10
CA VAL A 57 -9.75 2.97 3.85
C VAL A 57 -8.24 2.99 4.06
N ARG A 58 -7.68 4.17 4.38
CA ARG A 58 -6.25 4.37 4.64
C ARG A 58 -5.84 3.76 5.97
N ARG A 59 -4.69 3.07 5.98
CA ARG A 59 -4.03 2.59 7.21
C ARG A 59 -3.15 3.69 7.79
N ALA A 60 -3.38 4.05 9.05
CA ALA A 60 -2.71 5.19 9.69
C ALA A 60 -1.19 4.99 9.83
N ASN A 61 -0.74 3.74 9.97
CA ASN A 61 0.68 3.37 10.06
C ASN A 61 1.34 3.15 8.68
N GLY A 62 0.59 3.24 7.57
CA GLY A 62 1.09 3.01 6.22
C GLY A 62 1.41 1.55 5.88
N TYR A 63 1.15 0.60 6.77
CA TYR A 63 1.37 -0.83 6.54
C TYR A 63 0.09 -1.51 6.06
N TYR A 64 0.23 -2.33 5.02
CA TYR A 64 -0.82 -3.13 4.40
C TYR A 64 -0.34 -4.58 4.31
N GLU A 65 -1.07 -5.48 4.94
CA GLU A 65 -0.85 -6.93 4.89
C GLU A 65 -0.80 -7.49 3.45
N GLN A 66 0.10 -8.45 3.21
CA GLN A 66 0.47 -8.95 1.88
C GLN A 66 -0.68 -9.58 1.08
N ASP A 67 -1.51 -10.42 1.70
CA ASP A 67 -2.47 -11.27 1.01
C ASP A 67 -3.75 -10.50 0.64
N ILE A 68 -4.22 -9.64 1.54
CA ILE A 68 -5.53 -9.00 1.42
C ILE A 68 -5.37 -7.49 1.28
N GLU A 69 -4.71 -6.83 2.23
CA GLU A 69 -4.67 -5.36 2.26
C GLU A 69 -3.79 -4.75 1.17
N ALA A 70 -2.82 -5.50 0.64
CA ALA A 70 -2.02 -5.10 -0.50
C ALA A 70 -2.88 -4.80 -1.72
N ALA A 71 -3.96 -5.56 -1.93
CA ALA A 71 -4.90 -5.28 -3.01
C ALA A 71 -5.63 -3.94 -2.81
N LEU A 72 -5.97 -3.62 -1.56
CA LEU A 72 -6.62 -2.36 -1.22
C LEU A 72 -5.73 -1.16 -1.55
N CYS A 73 -4.45 -1.17 -1.13
CA CYS A 73 -3.55 -0.07 -1.44
C CYS A 73 -3.18 -0.03 -2.94
N ALA A 74 -2.95 -1.19 -3.57
CA ALA A 74 -2.61 -1.30 -4.99
C ALA A 74 -3.69 -0.75 -5.94
N TYR A 75 -4.97 -0.80 -5.53
CA TYR A 75 -6.06 -0.21 -6.31
C TYR A 75 -5.93 1.32 -6.45
N PHE A 76 -5.55 2.01 -5.36
CA PHE A 76 -5.40 3.47 -5.36
C PHE A 76 -4.00 3.92 -5.76
N VAL A 77 -2.99 3.11 -5.48
CA VAL A 77 -1.59 3.34 -5.82
C VAL A 77 -1.04 2.07 -6.49
N PRO A 78 -1.15 1.94 -7.81
CA PRO A 78 -0.59 0.79 -8.52
C PRO A 78 0.94 0.76 -8.40
N PHE A 79 1.50 -0.40 -8.07
CA PHE A 79 2.94 -0.64 -7.98
C PHE A 79 3.35 -1.98 -8.59
N PRO A 80 4.62 -2.12 -9.04
CA PRO A 80 5.17 -3.41 -9.46
C PRO A 80 5.05 -4.45 -8.32
N GLY A 81 4.46 -5.61 -8.60
CA GLY A 81 4.22 -6.67 -7.60
C GLY A 81 2.73 -6.93 -7.31
N ALA A 82 1.85 -5.97 -7.57
CA ALA A 82 0.41 -6.18 -7.49
C ALA A 82 -0.20 -6.48 -8.86
N ASN A 83 -0.67 -7.72 -9.08
CA ASN A 83 -1.36 -8.08 -10.32
C ASN A 83 -2.76 -7.44 -10.33
N PRO A 84 -3.14 -6.65 -11.36
CA PRO A 84 -4.44 -5.98 -11.40
C PRO A 84 -5.66 -6.92 -11.32
N THR A 85 -5.55 -8.12 -11.88
CA THR A 85 -6.62 -9.13 -11.81
C THR A 85 -6.80 -9.64 -10.38
N ASP A 86 -5.70 -9.93 -9.69
CA ASP A 86 -5.74 -10.41 -8.30
C ASP A 86 -6.26 -9.29 -7.38
N VAL A 87 -5.82 -8.04 -7.61
CA VAL A 87 -6.33 -6.86 -6.90
C VAL A 87 -7.86 -6.78 -7.00
N GLN A 88 -8.40 -6.93 -8.20
CA GLN A 88 -9.85 -6.88 -8.40
C GLN A 88 -10.56 -8.03 -7.68
N VAL A 89 -10.07 -9.27 -7.81
CA VAL A 89 -10.67 -10.45 -7.16
C VAL A 89 -10.66 -10.32 -5.64
N VAL A 90 -9.55 -9.85 -5.05
CA VAL A 90 -9.44 -9.63 -3.60
C VAL A 90 -10.39 -8.53 -3.15
N LEU A 91 -10.50 -7.42 -3.87
CA LEU A 91 -11.47 -6.37 -3.54
C LEU A 91 -12.91 -6.88 -3.60
N GLU A 92 -13.26 -7.63 -4.64
CA GLU A 92 -14.61 -8.20 -4.81
C GLU A 92 -14.96 -9.20 -3.71
N THR A 93 -14.00 -10.00 -3.25
CA THR A 93 -14.26 -11.13 -2.34
C THR A 93 -13.99 -10.80 -0.87
N GLN A 94 -12.93 -10.05 -0.57
CA GLN A 94 -12.50 -9.75 0.80
C GLN A 94 -12.97 -8.36 1.27
N PHE A 95 -13.24 -7.43 0.34
CA PHE A 95 -13.72 -6.09 0.65
C PHE A 95 -14.97 -5.67 -0.14
N PRO A 96 -16.04 -6.48 -0.16
CA PRO A 96 -17.19 -6.25 -1.04
C PRO A 96 -17.83 -4.87 -0.87
N GLU A 97 -17.88 -4.34 0.36
CA GLU A 97 -18.43 -3.00 0.63
C GLU A 97 -17.53 -1.87 0.11
N ILE A 98 -16.21 -2.03 0.22
CA ILE A 98 -15.25 -1.08 -0.34
C ILE A 98 -15.32 -1.14 -1.86
N TYR A 99 -15.36 -2.33 -2.45
CA TYR A 99 -15.50 -2.50 -3.89
C TYR A 99 -16.80 -1.88 -4.42
N ALA A 100 -17.92 -2.09 -3.72
CA ALA A 100 -19.17 -1.44 -4.07
C ALA A 100 -19.08 0.09 -3.97
N GLY A 101 -18.40 0.62 -2.95
CA GLY A 101 -18.16 2.06 -2.82
C GLY A 101 -17.26 2.64 -3.91
N ILE A 102 -16.22 1.89 -4.31
CA ILE A 102 -15.38 2.23 -5.47
C ILE A 102 -16.24 2.36 -6.73
N MET A 103 -17.12 1.38 -6.98
CA MET A 103 -18.00 1.38 -8.17
C MET A 103 -19.04 2.50 -8.15
N ARG A 104 -19.48 2.93 -6.96
CA ARG A 104 -20.33 4.12 -6.80
C ARG A 104 -19.57 5.44 -6.93
N GLY A 105 -18.24 5.41 -6.82
CA GLY A 105 -17.39 6.59 -6.85
C GLY A 105 -17.21 7.27 -5.48
N ASP A 106 -17.51 6.58 -4.38
CA ASP A 106 -17.48 7.10 -3.01
C ASP A 106 -16.06 7.53 -2.55
N PHE A 107 -15.04 7.09 -3.29
CA PHE A 107 -13.62 7.24 -2.95
C PHE A 107 -12.83 8.10 -3.94
N LYS A 108 -13.51 8.79 -4.87
CA LYS A 108 -12.85 9.75 -5.76
C LYS A 108 -12.64 11.06 -4.99
N ASN A 109 -11.40 11.57 -4.98
CA ASN A 109 -11.10 12.93 -4.52
C ASN A 109 -11.60 13.97 -5.53
#